data_AF-A0A6G0AE52-F1
#
_entry.id   AF-A0A6G0AE52-F1
#
_cell.length_a   1.000
_cell.length_b   1.000
_cell.length_c   1.000
_cell.angle_alpha   90.00
_cell.angle_beta   90.00
_cell.angle_gamma   90.00
#
_symmetry.space_group_name_H-M   'P 1'
#
loop_
_entity.id
_entity.type
_entity.pdbx_description
1 polymer ?
#
loop_
_entity_poly.entity_id
_entity_poly.type
_entity_poly.pdbx_seq_one_letter_code
_entity_poly.pdbx_strand_id
1 'polypeptide(L)'
;MFKSEFEVIEEICLLNGGLTEDLISIASAMNLNDIAMVGHQPDIGIHIGSMIGTVDSNFRILPASIAKVHFAANPGKGKGVLEFLFPPINKKG
;
A
#
# COMPACT_ATOMS: atom_id res chain seq x y z
N MET A 1 -27.00 3.52 1.79
CA MET A 1 -25.84 4.13 2.46
C MET A 1 -25.16 3.02 3.26
N PHE A 2 -24.05 2.48 2.77
CA PHE A 2 -23.28 1.49 3.53
C PHE A 2 -22.51 2.25 4.60
N LYS A 3 -22.83 1.98 5.87
CA LYS A 3 -22.12 2.55 7.01
C LYS A 3 -21.14 1.48 7.46
N SER A 4 -19.90 1.61 7.03
CA SER A 4 -18.79 0.80 7.50
C SER A 4 -18.04 1.59 8.57
N GLU A 5 -17.80 0.96 9.72
CA GLU A 5 -16.98 1.52 10.79
C GLU A 5 -15.53 1.16 10.47
N PHE A 6 -14.74 2.16 10.09
CA PHE A 6 -13.30 2.01 9.90
C PHE A 6 -12.60 2.73 11.05
N GLU A 7 -11.63 2.06 11.65
CA GLU A 7 -10.64 2.73 12.49
C GLU A 7 -9.66 3.46 11.56
N VAL A 8 -9.55 4.78 11.73
CA VAL A 8 -8.64 5.63 10.95
C VAL A 8 -7.51 6.06 11.87
N ILE A 9 -6.28 5.75 11.47
CA ILE A 9 -5.06 6.12 12.18
C ILE A 9 -4.20 6.96 11.22
N GLU A 10 -3.67 8.06 11.73
CA GLU A 10 -2.72 8.90 11.00
C GLU A 10 -1.29 8.46 11.31
N GLU A 11 -0.52 8.12 10.28
CA GLU A 11 0.85 7.62 10.43
C GLU A 11 1.83 8.45 9.59
N ILE A 12 2.87 8.95 10.26
CA ILE A 12 3.86 9.86 9.65
C ILE A 12 4.68 9.18 8.55
N CYS A 13 4.83 7.86 8.62
CA CYS A 13 5.56 7.07 7.63
C CYS A 13 4.81 6.92 6.29
N LEU A 14 3.56 7.40 6.19
CA LEU A 14 2.86 7.53 4.90
C LEU A 14 3.08 8.90 4.24
N LEU A 15 3.75 9.83 4.93
CA LEU A 15 4.25 11.08 4.35
C LEU A 15 5.54 10.83 3.55
N ASN A 16 6.01 11.89 2.89
CA ASN A 16 7.18 11.83 2.02
C ASN A 16 8.42 11.30 2.75
N GLY A 17 9.09 10.32 2.16
CA GLY A 17 10.34 9.76 2.69
C GLY A 17 10.19 8.75 3.83
N GLY A 18 8.97 8.25 4.08
CA GLY A 18 8.75 7.13 5.00
C GLY A 18 9.48 5.85 4.57
N LEU A 19 9.75 4.94 5.51
CA LEU A 19 10.38 3.66 5.21
C LEU A 19 9.33 2.56 5.04
N THR A 20 9.58 1.66 4.09
CA THR A 20 8.68 0.50 3.89
C THR A 20 8.62 -0.39 5.13
N GLU A 21 9.74 -0.50 5.86
CA GLU A 21 9.84 -1.25 7.11
C GLU A 21 8.87 -0.76 8.19
N ASP A 22 8.65 0.55 8.27
CA ASP A 22 7.74 1.14 9.25
C ASP A 22 6.30 0.72 8.94
N LEU A 23 5.90 0.80 7.65
CA LEU A 23 4.58 0.36 7.19
C LEU A 23 4.34 -1.13 7.45
N ILE A 24 5.35 -1.97 7.21
CA ILE A 24 5.29 -3.40 7.49
C ILE A 24 5.15 -3.66 9.00
N SER A 25 5.88 -2.89 9.81
CA SER A 25 5.85 -3.00 11.28
C SER A 25 4.48 -2.60 11.83
N ILE A 26 3.90 -1.51 11.35
CA ILE A 26 2.55 -1.07 11.69
C ILE A 26 1.52 -2.13 11.28
N ALA A 27 1.59 -2.61 10.03
CA ALA A 27 0.67 -3.64 9.55
C ALA A 27 0.73 -4.93 10.41
N SER A 28 1.93 -5.31 10.83
CA SER A 28 2.14 -6.46 11.71
C SER A 28 1.63 -6.22 13.14
N ALA A 29 1.82 -5.00 13.67
CA ALA A 29 1.41 -4.62 15.02
C ALA A 29 -0.12 -4.49 15.16
N MET A 30 -0.80 -4.00 14.11
CA MET A 30 -2.26 -3.86 14.11
C MET A 30 -2.98 -5.23 14.16
N ASN A 31 -2.32 -6.31 13.73
CA ASN A 31 -2.87 -7.67 13.73
C ASN A 31 -4.28 -7.76 13.09
N LEU A 32 -4.47 -7.01 12.00
CA LEU A 32 -5.69 -7.00 11.19
C LEU A 32 -5.49 -7.81 9.90
N ASN A 33 -6.58 -8.38 9.38
CA ASN A 33 -6.55 -9.15 8.13
C ASN A 33 -6.40 -8.25 6.89
N ASP A 34 -7.08 -7.11 6.89
CA ASP A 34 -7.10 -6.16 5.77
C ASP A 34 -6.79 -4.76 6.28
N ILE A 35 -5.82 -4.10 5.65
CA ILE A 35 -5.38 -2.74 5.99
C ILE A 35 -5.34 -1.91 4.70
N ALA A 36 -6.00 -0.76 4.72
CA ALA A 36 -5.91 0.22 3.64
C ALA A 36 -4.91 1.31 4.03
N MET A 37 -3.89 1.51 3.20
CA MET A 37 -2.91 2.57 3.35
C MET A 37 -3.09 3.60 2.25
N VAL A 38 -3.10 4.88 2.63
CA VAL A 38 -3.24 6.02 1.70
C VAL A 38 -1.98 6.87 1.80
N GLY A 39 -1.35 7.15 0.67
CA GLY A 39 -0.09 7.90 0.63
C GLY A 39 0.17 8.55 -0.72
N HIS A 40 1.38 9.08 -0.90
CA HIS A 40 1.77 9.86 -2.08
C HIS A 40 2.72 9.12 -3.02
N GLN A 41 2.77 9.56 -4.28
CA GLN A 41 3.83 9.19 -5.21
C GLN A 41 5.06 10.09 -4.99
N PRO A 42 6.29 9.57 -5.17
CA PRO A 42 6.64 8.21 -5.63
C PRO A 42 6.63 7.14 -4.52
N ASP A 43 6.53 7.55 -3.25
CA ASP A 43 6.75 6.68 -2.09
C ASP A 43 5.87 5.43 -2.08
N ILE A 44 4.57 5.56 -2.37
CA ILE A 44 3.66 4.40 -2.40
C ILE A 44 4.05 3.38 -3.48
N GLY A 45 4.61 3.83 -4.60
CA GLY A 45 5.15 2.95 -5.64
C GLY A 45 6.38 2.19 -5.15
N ILE A 46 7.27 2.88 -4.44
CA ILE A 46 8.48 2.31 -3.83
C ILE A 46 8.12 1.30 -2.74
N HIS A 47 7.12 1.60 -1.90
CA HIS A 47 6.64 0.70 -0.85
C HIS A 47 6.08 -0.58 -1.44
N ILE A 48 5.19 -0.48 -2.42
CA ILE A 48 4.63 -1.66 -3.10
C ILE A 48 5.76 -2.48 -3.73
N GLY A 49 6.67 -1.84 -4.46
CA GLY A 49 7.81 -2.52 -5.08
C GLY A 49 8.69 -3.27 -4.05
N SER A 50 8.97 -2.61 -2.93
CA SER A 50 9.73 -3.20 -1.81
C SER A 50 9.01 -4.37 -1.15
N MET A 51 7.68 -4.29 -1.00
CA MET A 51 6.86 -5.35 -0.42
C MET A 51 6.80 -6.59 -1.30
N ILE A 52 6.75 -6.42 -2.63
CA ILE A 52 6.69 -7.54 -3.59
C ILE A 52 8.06 -8.01 -4.09
N GLY A 53 9.15 -7.35 -3.67
CA GLY A 53 10.52 -7.77 -3.95
C GLY A 53 11.02 -7.40 -5.34
N THR A 54 10.34 -6.48 -6.02
CA THR A 54 10.82 -5.90 -7.28
C THR A 54 11.85 -4.84 -6.97
N VAL A 55 13.06 -5.02 -7.52
CA VAL A 55 14.19 -4.07 -7.38
C VAL A 55 14.05 -2.85 -8.31
N ASP A 56 13.08 -2.89 -9.24
CA ASP A 56 12.90 -1.84 -10.23
C ASP A 56 12.13 -0.65 -9.68
N SER A 57 12.84 0.47 -9.60
CA SER A 57 12.38 1.81 -9.21
C SER A 57 11.34 2.45 -10.15
N ASN A 58 10.88 1.72 -11.18
CA ASN A 58 9.96 2.22 -12.20
C ASN A 58 8.48 1.83 -11.96
N PHE A 59 8.13 1.29 -10.79
CA PHE A 59 6.75 1.01 -10.44
C PHE A 59 5.96 2.32 -10.22
N ARG A 60 5.48 2.90 -11.32
CA ARG A 60 4.67 4.12 -11.32
C ARG A 60 3.19 3.77 -11.24
N ILE A 61 2.53 4.33 -10.23
CA ILE A 61 1.10 4.17 -10.02
C ILE A 61 0.43 5.51 -10.29
N LEU A 62 -0.64 5.51 -11.08
CA LEU A 62 -1.39 6.74 -11.32
C LEU A 62 -2.04 7.23 -10.00
N PRO A 63 -2.18 8.55 -9.80
CA PRO A 63 -2.96 9.06 -8.67
C PRO A 63 -4.34 8.41 -8.62
N ALA A 64 -4.85 8.17 -7.41
CA ALA A 64 -6.15 7.51 -7.17
C ALA A 64 -6.25 6.07 -7.72
N SER A 65 -5.13 5.39 -7.96
CA SER A 65 -5.15 3.93 -8.17
C SER A 65 -5.23 3.19 -6.84
N ILE A 66 -5.76 1.97 -6.88
CA ILE A 66 -5.77 1.04 -5.75
C ILE A 66 -4.91 -0.17 -6.12
N ALA A 67 -3.97 -0.53 -5.24
CA ALA A 67 -3.20 -1.76 -5.36
C ALA A 67 -3.48 -2.64 -4.14
N LYS A 68 -3.55 -3.96 -4.35
CA LYS A 68 -3.62 -4.93 -3.25
C LYS A 68 -2.38 -5.78 -3.24
N VAL A 69 -1.66 -5.74 -2.12
CA VAL A 69 -0.55 -6.65 -1.82
C VAL A 69 -1.04 -7.66 -0.79
N HIS A 70 -0.94 -8.95 -1.13
CA HIS A 70 -1.29 -10.04 -0.24
C HIS A 70 -0.03 -10.68 0.35
N PHE A 71 -0.08 -11.00 1.65
CA PHE A 71 0.95 -11.75 2.34
C PHE A 71 0.34 -13.06 2.85
N ALA A 72 0.91 -14.19 2.45
CA ALA A 72 0.46 -15.51 2.90
C ALA A 72 0.80 -15.80 4.39
N ALA A 73 1.74 -15.03 4.94
CA ALA A 73 2.19 -15.09 6.32
C ALA A 73 2.52 -13.66 6.80
N ASN A 74 3.30 -13.52 7.87
CA ASN A 74 3.68 -12.21 8.40
C ASN A 74 4.26 -11.29 7.31
N PRO A 75 3.77 -10.02 7.20
CA PRO A 75 4.26 -9.05 6.23
C PRO A 75 5.79 -8.87 6.26
N GLY A 76 6.39 -8.62 5.11
CA GLY A 76 7.84 -8.44 4.97
C GLY A 76 8.26 -8.01 3.58
N LYS A 77 9.45 -7.42 3.46
CA LYS A 77 10.02 -7.06 2.16
C LYS A 77 10.18 -8.31 1.28
N GLY A 78 9.77 -8.21 0.03
CA GLY A 78 9.82 -9.32 -0.93
C GLY A 78 8.92 -10.51 -0.63
N LYS A 79 8.01 -10.40 0.35
CA LYS A 79 7.09 -11.50 0.73
C LYS A 79 5.67 -11.29 0.22
N GLY A 80 5.37 -10.11 -0.30
CA GLY A 80 4.05 -9.76 -0.82
C GLY A 80 3.86 -10.22 -2.25
N VAL A 81 2.61 -10.50 -2.62
CA VAL A 81 2.18 -10.72 -4.00
C VAL A 81 1.24 -9.58 -4.38
N LEU A 82 1.52 -8.89 -5.49
CA LEU A 82 0.60 -7.92 -6.07
C LEU A 82 -0.58 -8.67 -6.70
N GLU A 83 -1.73 -8.67 -6.04
CA GLU A 83 -2.94 -9.35 -6.56
C GLU A 83 -3.60 -8.56 -7.68
N PHE A 84 -3.72 -7.24 -7.50
CA PHE A 84 -4.26 -6.35 -8.51
C PHE A 84 -3.73 -4.93 -8.37
N LEU A 85 -3.79 -4.20 -9.49
CA LEU A 85 -3.56 -2.77 -9.57
C LEU A 85 -4.66 -2.17 -10.45
N PHE A 86 -5.59 -1.43 -9.84
CA PHE A 86 -6.66 -0.74 -10.54
C PHE A 86 -6.36 0.75 -10.65
N PRO A 87 -6.13 1.27 -11.88
CA PRO A 87 -6.04 2.71 -12.08
C PRO A 87 -7.41 3.39 -11.87
N PRO A 88 -7.44 4.72 -11.67
CA PRO A 88 -8.70 5.45 -11.67
C PRO A 88 -9.42 5.27 -13.01
N ILE A 89 -10.75 5.16 -12.96
CA ILE A 89 -11.56 5.16 -14.17
C ILE A 89 -11.53 6.57 -14.76
N ASN A 90 -10.78 6.75 -15.86
CA ASN A 90 -10.89 7.95 -16.67
C ASN A 90 -12.27 7.96 -17.34
N LYS A 91 -13.25 8.64 -16.74
CA LYS A 91 -14.38 9.15 -17.52
C LYS A 91 -13.81 10.18 -18.49
N LYS A 92 -13.54 9.77 -19.74
CA LYS A 92 -13.47 10.74 -20.83
C LYS A 92 -14.81 11.46 -20.83
N GLY A 93 -14.79 12.74 -20.47
CA GLY A 93 -15.91 13.65 -20.68
C GLY A 93 -16.17 13.84 -22.16
#